data_AF-A0A376CS70-F1
#
_entry.id   AF-A0A376CS70-F1
#
_cell.length_a   1.000
_cell.length_b   1.000
_cell.length_c   1.000
_cell.angle_alpha   90.00
_cell.angle_beta   90.00
_cell.angle_gamma   90.00
#
_symmetry.space_group_name_H-M   'P 1'
#
loop_
_entity.id
_entity.type
_entity.pdbx_description
1 polymer ?
#
loop_
_entity_poly.entity_id
_entity_poly.type
_entity_poly.pdbx_seq_one_letter_code
_entity_poly.pdbx_strand_id
1 'polypeptide(L)'
;MRDEPRSVSPGMSNDALNQEILQISSQLLDKSRQAQQEQERAREIADSLNQLPQQQTDARRQLNEIERRLGTLTGNTPLNQAQNFALQSDSARLKALVDELELAQLSANNRQELARLRSELAEKESQQLDAYLQALRNQLNSQRQLEAERALESTEQLAESSADLPKDIVAQFKINRELSAALNQQAQRMDLVASQQRQAASQTLQVRQALNTLREQSQWLGSSNLLGEALRAQVARLPEMPKTTTA
;
A
#
# COMPACT_ATOMS: atom_id res chain seq x y z
N MET A 1 -2.79 -3.87 -20.21
CA MET A 1 -2.26 -4.54 -19.00
C MET A 1 -3.15 -5.74 -18.78
N ARG A 2 -2.61 -6.96 -18.75
CA ARG A 2 -3.42 -8.19 -18.68
C ARG A 2 -4.18 -8.23 -17.36
N ASP A 3 -5.50 -8.13 -17.45
CA ASP A 3 -6.46 -8.23 -16.35
C ASP A 3 -6.85 -9.70 -16.07
N GLU A 4 -5.96 -10.64 -16.40
CA GLU A 4 -6.18 -12.04 -16.08
C GLU A 4 -5.54 -12.36 -14.73
N PRO A 5 -6.31 -12.90 -13.76
CA PRO A 5 -5.75 -13.35 -12.51
C PRO A 5 -4.71 -14.43 -12.81
N ARG A 6 -3.46 -14.21 -12.38
CA ARG A 6 -2.42 -15.25 -12.46
C ARG A 6 -2.94 -16.50 -11.77
N SER A 7 -3.02 -17.60 -12.50
CA SER A 7 -3.47 -18.89 -12.00
C SER A 7 -2.28 -19.81 -11.83
N VAL A 8 -2.32 -20.66 -10.80
CA VAL A 8 -1.25 -21.61 -10.56
C VAL A 8 -1.45 -22.82 -11.47
N SER A 9 -0.39 -23.24 -12.14
CA SER A 9 -0.46 -24.40 -13.04
C SER A 9 -0.53 -25.71 -12.24
N PRO A 10 -1.55 -26.57 -12.47
CA PRO A 10 -1.65 -27.87 -11.84
C PRO A 10 -0.57 -28.79 -12.44
N GLY A 11 0.55 -28.95 -11.74
CA GLY A 11 1.68 -29.77 -12.20
C GLY A 11 3.07 -29.16 -12.02
N MET A 12 3.18 -27.95 -11.44
CA MET A 12 4.48 -27.42 -11.03
C MET A 12 5.11 -28.31 -9.97
N SER A 13 6.43 -28.54 -10.07
CA SER A 13 7.19 -29.27 -9.05
C SER A 13 7.33 -28.45 -7.77
N ASN A 14 7.61 -29.11 -6.64
CA ASN A 14 7.90 -28.44 -5.37
C ASN A 14 8.98 -27.35 -5.49
N ASP A 15 10.05 -27.61 -6.24
CA ASP A 15 11.14 -26.64 -6.44
C ASP A 15 10.68 -25.43 -7.25
N ALA A 16 9.90 -25.65 -8.31
CA ALA A 16 9.33 -24.57 -9.10
C ALA A 16 8.35 -23.71 -8.27
N LEU A 17 7.50 -24.35 -7.46
CA LEU A 17 6.60 -23.65 -6.53
C LEU A 17 7.37 -22.82 -5.50
N ASN A 18 8.44 -23.36 -4.91
CA ASN A 18 9.27 -22.61 -3.95
C ASN A 18 9.94 -21.39 -4.60
N GLN A 19 10.51 -21.55 -5.80
CA GLN A 19 11.12 -20.44 -6.53
C GLN A 19 10.10 -19.35 -6.85
N GLU A 20 8.90 -19.73 -7.31
CA GLU A 20 7.86 -18.78 -7.64
C GLU A 20 7.30 -18.08 -6.39
N ILE A 21 7.11 -18.80 -5.28
CA ILE A 21 6.73 -18.21 -3.98
C ILE A 21 7.74 -17.13 -3.56
N LEU A 22 9.04 -17.38 -3.68
CA LEU A 22 10.08 -16.42 -3.34
C LEU A 22 10.03 -15.19 -4.26
N GLN A 23 9.89 -15.40 -5.56
CA GLN A 23 9.82 -14.32 -6.55
C GLN A 23 8.57 -13.44 -6.37
N ILE A 24 7.41 -14.05 -6.13
CA ILE A 24 6.18 -13.31 -5.88
C ILE A 24 6.26 -12.58 -4.54
N SER A 25 6.85 -13.19 -3.51
CA SER A 25 7.06 -12.52 -2.22
C SER A 25 7.95 -11.28 -2.35
N SER A 26 9.03 -11.34 -3.16
CA SER A 26 9.88 -10.15 -3.40
C SER A 26 9.13 -9.08 -4.18
N GLN A 27 8.37 -9.46 -5.22
CA GLN A 27 7.53 -8.52 -5.96
C GLN A 27 6.53 -7.80 -5.04
N LEU A 28 5.95 -8.51 -4.07
CA LEU A 28 4.99 -7.95 -3.13
C LEU A 28 5.64 -6.95 -2.18
N LEU A 29 6.86 -7.23 -1.70
CA LEU A 29 7.64 -6.29 -0.90
C LEU A 29 7.97 -5.01 -1.70
N ASP A 30 8.37 -5.15 -2.96
CA ASP A 30 8.64 -4.00 -3.83
C ASP A 30 7.38 -3.18 -4.10
N LYS A 31 6.24 -3.84 -4.34
CA LYS A 31 4.94 -3.17 -4.50
C LYS A 31 4.50 -2.47 -3.21
N SER A 32 4.74 -3.06 -2.05
CA SER A 32 4.47 -2.42 -0.75
C SER A 32 5.29 -1.15 -0.57
N ARG A 33 6.59 -1.16 -0.92
CA ARG A 33 7.44 0.04 -0.91
C ARG A 33 6.95 1.10 -1.88
N GLN A 34 6.55 0.69 -3.08
CA GLN A 34 5.98 1.60 -4.09
C GLN A 34 4.68 2.26 -3.59
N ALA A 35 3.79 1.50 -2.96
CA ALA A 35 2.56 2.01 -2.38
C ALA A 35 2.83 3.03 -1.26
N GLN A 36 3.85 2.81 -0.42
CA GLN A 36 4.28 3.77 0.59
C GLN A 36 4.76 5.08 -0.04
N GLN A 37 5.59 5.01 -1.09
CA GLN A 37 6.06 6.19 -1.80
C GLN A 37 4.91 6.98 -2.45
N GLU A 38 3.94 6.31 -3.06
CA GLU A 38 2.76 6.99 -3.63
C GLU A 38 1.89 7.61 -2.53
N GLN A 39 1.80 7.00 -1.35
CA GLN A 39 1.11 7.59 -0.20
C GLN A 39 1.83 8.84 0.32
N GLU A 40 3.16 8.83 0.38
CA GLU A 40 3.97 10.01 0.73
C GLU A 40 3.78 11.13 -0.29
N ARG A 41 3.86 10.82 -1.59
CA ARG A 41 3.57 11.78 -2.67
C ARG A 41 2.17 12.38 -2.57
N ALA A 42 1.16 11.56 -2.27
CA ALA A 42 -0.20 12.04 -2.10
C ALA A 42 -0.30 13.03 -0.93
N ARG A 43 0.43 12.80 0.16
CA ARG A 43 0.50 13.73 1.30
C ARG A 43 1.21 15.03 0.93
N GLU A 44 2.36 14.96 0.25
CA GLU A 44 3.09 16.13 -0.22
C GLU A 44 2.24 17.00 -1.15
N ILE A 45 1.49 16.36 -2.07
CA ILE A 45 0.52 17.05 -2.93
C ILE A 45 -0.52 17.76 -2.06
N ALA A 46 -1.16 17.07 -1.12
CA ALA A 46 -2.17 17.67 -0.24
C ALA A 46 -1.61 18.85 0.58
N ASP A 47 -0.39 18.74 1.10
CA ASP A 47 0.27 19.80 1.85
C ASP A 47 0.60 21.01 0.96
N SER A 48 1.08 20.77 -0.26
CA SER A 48 1.33 21.84 -1.25
C SER A 48 0.04 22.57 -1.65
N LEU A 49 -1.07 21.83 -1.77
CA LEU A 49 -2.38 22.39 -2.09
C LEU A 49 -2.92 23.29 -0.98
N ASN A 50 -2.64 22.96 0.29
CA ASN A 50 -3.02 23.81 1.41
C ASN A 50 -2.22 25.12 1.45
N GLN A 51 -0.98 25.13 0.96
CA GLN A 51 -0.11 26.32 0.99
C GLN A 51 -0.28 27.22 -0.24
N LEU A 52 -0.71 26.66 -1.38
CA LEU A 52 -0.85 27.37 -2.66
C LEU A 52 -1.66 28.69 -2.57
N PRO A 53 -2.84 28.75 -1.92
CA PRO A 53 -3.62 29.98 -1.83
C PRO A 53 -2.87 31.12 -1.12
N GLN A 54 -2.12 30.78 -0.06
CA GLN A 54 -1.34 31.76 0.68
C GLN A 54 -0.16 32.25 -0.16
N GLN A 55 0.55 31.34 -0.82
CA GLN A 55 1.67 31.67 -1.72
C GLN A 55 1.23 32.57 -2.88
N GLN A 56 0.08 32.29 -3.50
CA GLN A 56 -0.48 33.15 -4.55
C GLN A 56 -0.80 34.56 -4.03
N THR A 57 -1.42 34.63 -2.85
CA THR A 57 -1.76 35.92 -2.23
C THR A 57 -0.51 36.75 -1.95
N ASP A 58 0.53 36.13 -1.40
CA ASP A 58 1.78 36.81 -1.05
C ASP A 58 2.57 37.23 -2.31
N ALA A 59 2.66 36.37 -3.32
CA ALA A 59 3.31 36.70 -4.60
C ALA A 59 2.61 37.88 -5.31
N ARG A 60 1.27 37.88 -5.35
CA ARG A 60 0.49 38.99 -5.93
C ARG A 60 0.66 40.29 -5.14
N ARG A 61 0.73 40.24 -3.81
CA ARG A 61 1.00 41.41 -2.96
C ARG A 61 2.39 41.99 -3.24
N GLN A 62 3.42 41.15 -3.31
CA GLN A 62 4.78 41.59 -3.62
C GLN A 62 4.87 42.20 -5.03
N LEU A 63 4.19 41.59 -6.02
CA LEU A 63 4.15 42.11 -7.39
C LEU A 63 3.54 43.52 -7.42
N ASN A 64 2.39 43.72 -6.77
CA ASN A 64 1.74 45.03 -6.68
C ASN A 64 2.63 46.09 -5.99
N GLU A 65 3.41 45.71 -4.99
CA GLU A 65 4.34 46.63 -4.32
C GLU A 65 5.50 47.04 -5.23
N ILE A 66 6.09 46.11 -5.98
CA ILE A 66 7.16 46.41 -6.94
C ILE A 66 6.63 47.27 -8.10
N GLU A 67 5.44 46.97 -8.62
CA GLU A 67 4.79 47.78 -9.67
C GLU A 67 4.50 49.20 -9.19
N ARG A 68 4.06 49.36 -7.94
CA ARG A 68 3.89 50.70 -7.33
C ARG A 68 5.22 51.46 -7.25
N ARG A 69 6.30 50.81 -6.83
CA ARG A 69 7.64 51.44 -6.76
C ARG A 69 8.17 51.81 -8.14
N LEU A 70 7.94 50.96 -9.14
CA LEU A 70 8.29 51.25 -10.53
C LEU A 70 7.53 52.48 -11.06
N GLY A 71 6.27 52.66 -10.64
CA GLY A 71 5.46 53.84 -10.99
C GLY A 71 5.85 55.14 -10.27
N THR A 72 6.58 55.08 -9.16
CA THR A 72 6.99 56.27 -8.39
C THR A 72 8.43 56.72 -8.64
N LEU A 73 9.29 55.84 -9.18
CA LEU A 73 10.66 56.16 -9.56
C LEU A 73 10.69 57.10 -10.77
N THR A 74 11.08 58.36 -10.52
CA THR A 74 11.20 59.39 -11.55
C THR A 74 12.61 60.00 -11.51
N GLY A 75 13.27 60.11 -12.67
CA GLY A 75 14.58 60.75 -12.85
C GLY A 75 15.57 59.94 -13.68
N ASN A 76 16.31 60.62 -14.58
CA ASN A 76 17.18 60.03 -15.60
C ASN A 76 18.64 59.80 -15.17
N THR A 77 18.93 59.63 -13.87
CA THR A 77 20.31 59.34 -13.44
C THR A 77 20.70 57.90 -13.79
N PRO A 78 21.98 57.60 -14.08
CA PRO A 78 22.45 56.24 -14.34
C PRO A 78 22.14 55.27 -13.19
N LEU A 79 22.17 55.75 -11.95
CA LEU A 79 21.79 54.98 -10.76
C LEU A 79 20.28 54.64 -10.75
N ASN A 80 19.41 55.60 -11.10
CA ASN A 80 17.97 55.35 -11.22
C ASN A 80 17.63 54.40 -12.37
N GLN A 81 18.40 54.43 -13.47
CA GLN A 81 18.23 53.48 -14.56
C GLN A 81 18.57 52.06 -14.12
N ALA A 82 19.69 51.86 -13.42
CA ALA A 82 20.07 50.55 -12.88
C ALA A 82 19.03 50.01 -11.88
N GLN A 83 18.51 50.87 -10.99
CA GLN A 83 17.45 50.47 -10.04
C GLN A 83 16.12 50.14 -10.74
N ASN A 84 15.75 50.87 -11.79
CA ASN A 84 14.57 50.55 -12.61
C ASN A 84 14.71 49.18 -13.27
N PHE A 85 15.87 48.86 -13.86
CA PHE A 85 16.10 47.54 -14.44
C PHE A 85 16.03 46.42 -13.41
N ALA A 86 16.58 46.63 -12.21
CA ALA A 86 16.47 45.65 -11.12
C ALA A 86 15.01 45.40 -10.74
N LEU A 87 14.21 46.45 -10.51
CA LEU A 87 12.79 46.31 -10.16
C LEU A 87 11.95 45.72 -11.30
N GLN A 88 12.25 46.04 -12.56
CA GLN A 88 11.61 45.39 -13.71
C GLN A 88 11.92 43.90 -13.75
N SER A 89 13.15 43.50 -13.47
CA SER A 89 13.54 42.09 -13.42
C SER A 89 12.83 41.36 -12.26
N ASP A 90 12.72 41.99 -11.10
CA ASP A 90 11.99 41.43 -9.96
C ASP A 90 10.48 41.32 -10.23
N SER A 91 9.89 42.32 -10.90
CA SER A 91 8.50 42.28 -11.35
C SER A 91 8.26 41.11 -12.32
N ALA A 92 9.12 40.95 -13.33
CA ALA A 92 9.03 39.83 -14.27
C ALA A 92 9.16 38.47 -13.57
N ARG A 93 10.07 38.34 -12.59
CA ARG A 93 10.23 37.14 -11.76
C ARG A 93 8.97 36.84 -10.95
N LEU A 94 8.40 37.83 -10.28
CA LEU A 94 7.18 37.66 -9.49
C LEU A 94 5.97 37.33 -10.36
N LYS A 95 5.89 37.91 -11.56
CA LYS A 95 4.83 37.60 -12.53
C LYS A 95 4.89 36.14 -12.96
N ALA A 96 6.09 35.67 -13.32
CA ALA A 96 6.31 34.26 -13.64
C ALA A 96 5.98 33.32 -12.47
N LEU A 97 6.29 33.71 -11.24
CA LEU A 97 5.92 32.94 -10.04
C LEU A 97 4.40 32.88 -9.84
N VAL A 98 3.67 33.99 -10.04
CA VAL A 98 2.20 33.98 -9.97
C VAL A 98 1.62 33.05 -11.02
N ASP A 99 2.11 33.11 -12.27
CA ASP A 99 1.66 32.24 -13.36
C ASP A 99 1.92 30.75 -13.04
N GLU A 100 3.09 30.43 -12.45
CA GLU A 100 3.42 29.07 -12.01
C GLU A 100 2.48 28.58 -10.91
N LEU A 101 2.18 29.42 -9.91
CA LEU A 101 1.27 29.07 -8.81
C LEU A 101 -0.18 28.90 -9.29
N GLU A 102 -0.62 29.65 -10.31
CA GLU A 102 -1.92 29.45 -10.95
C GLU A 102 -1.97 28.13 -11.72
N LEU A 103 -0.92 27.81 -12.49
CA LEU A 103 -0.79 26.51 -13.15
C LEU A 103 -0.76 25.35 -12.15
N ALA A 104 -0.08 25.53 -11.00
CA ALA A 104 -0.05 24.55 -9.93
C ALA A 104 -1.44 24.33 -9.30
N GLN A 105 -2.24 25.39 -9.19
CA GLN A 105 -3.63 25.30 -8.73
C GLN A 105 -4.54 24.63 -9.76
N LEU A 106 -4.40 24.94 -11.06
CA LEU A 106 -5.20 24.32 -12.11
C LEU A 106 -4.87 22.83 -12.26
N SER A 107 -3.60 22.47 -12.13
CA SER A 107 -3.15 21.07 -12.17
C SER A 107 -3.35 20.31 -10.85
N ALA A 108 -3.79 20.99 -9.79
CA ALA A 108 -4.06 20.39 -8.48
C ALA A 108 -4.96 19.16 -8.57
N ASN A 109 -6.10 19.33 -9.26
CA ASN A 109 -7.10 18.30 -9.40
C ASN A 109 -6.51 17.08 -10.15
N ASN A 110 -5.82 17.32 -11.26
CA ASN A 110 -5.15 16.27 -12.02
C ASN A 110 -4.11 15.51 -11.19
N ARG A 111 -3.33 16.21 -10.34
CA ARG A 111 -2.34 15.57 -9.45
C ARG A 111 -3.01 14.72 -8.37
N GLN A 112 -4.10 15.20 -7.78
CA GLN A 112 -4.86 14.47 -6.77
C GLN A 112 -5.56 13.24 -7.36
N GLU A 113 -6.20 13.37 -8.53
CA GLU A 113 -6.83 12.26 -9.24
C GLU A 113 -5.78 11.22 -9.66
N LEU A 114 -4.64 11.65 -10.19
CA LEU A 114 -3.54 10.75 -10.52
C LEU A 114 -3.02 9.99 -9.30
N ALA A 115 -2.83 10.67 -8.16
CA ALA A 115 -2.41 10.03 -6.92
C ALA A 115 -3.45 8.99 -6.44
N ARG A 116 -4.74 9.30 -6.56
CA ARG A 116 -5.84 8.37 -6.25
C ARG A 116 -5.82 7.13 -7.15
N LEU A 117 -5.71 7.33 -8.47
CA LEU A 117 -5.65 6.23 -9.44
C LEU A 117 -4.42 5.34 -9.24
N ARG A 118 -3.27 5.93 -8.90
CA ARG A 118 -2.05 5.17 -8.58
C ARG A 118 -2.20 4.35 -7.31
N SER A 119 -2.85 4.90 -6.28
CA SER A 119 -3.16 4.15 -5.06
C SER A 119 -4.07 2.97 -5.34
N GLU A 120 -5.15 3.18 -6.10
CA GLU A 120 -6.09 2.10 -6.45
C GLU A 120 -5.41 1.00 -7.29
N LEU A 121 -4.57 1.39 -8.25
CA LEU A 121 -3.79 0.46 -9.05
C LEU A 121 -2.85 -0.38 -8.16
N ALA A 122 -2.09 0.27 -7.28
CA ALA A 122 -1.17 -0.42 -6.37
C ALA A 122 -1.90 -1.39 -5.43
N GLU A 123 -3.08 -1.01 -4.92
CA GLU A 123 -3.94 -1.88 -4.11
C GLU A 123 -4.39 -3.12 -4.88
N LYS A 124 -4.90 -2.94 -6.12
CA LYS A 124 -5.34 -4.05 -6.97
C LYS A 124 -4.20 -5.00 -7.32
N GLU A 125 -3.04 -4.46 -7.69
CA GLU A 125 -1.84 -5.26 -8.00
C GLU A 125 -1.36 -6.05 -6.77
N SER A 126 -1.34 -5.44 -5.58
CA SER A 126 -0.98 -6.15 -4.34
C SER A 126 -1.95 -7.29 -4.04
N GLN A 127 -3.26 -7.04 -4.15
CA GLN A 127 -4.30 -8.05 -3.91
C GLN A 127 -4.15 -9.24 -4.87
N GLN A 128 -3.87 -8.98 -6.14
CA GLN A 128 -3.64 -10.04 -7.13
C GLN A 128 -2.40 -10.88 -6.80
N LEU A 129 -1.28 -10.23 -6.45
CA LEU A 129 -0.05 -10.93 -6.07
C LEU A 129 -0.22 -11.73 -4.78
N ASP A 130 -0.94 -11.19 -3.79
CA ASP A 130 -1.24 -11.87 -2.52
C ASP A 130 -2.12 -13.11 -2.75
N ALA A 131 -3.17 -12.99 -3.56
CA ALA A 131 -4.04 -14.12 -3.91
C ALA A 131 -3.27 -15.22 -4.64
N TYR A 132 -2.39 -14.82 -5.58
CA TYR A 132 -1.55 -15.75 -6.32
C TYR A 132 -0.53 -16.46 -5.41
N LEU A 133 0.15 -15.70 -4.54
CA LEU A 133 1.07 -16.24 -3.54
C LEU A 133 0.39 -17.27 -2.63
N GLN A 134 -0.86 -17.00 -2.23
CA GLN A 134 -1.63 -17.94 -1.44
C GLN A 134 -1.93 -19.22 -2.22
N ALA A 135 -2.37 -19.11 -3.47
CA ALA A 135 -2.67 -20.27 -4.30
C ALA A 135 -1.42 -21.16 -4.47
N LEU A 136 -0.24 -20.55 -4.66
CA LEU A 136 1.04 -21.27 -4.73
C LEU A 136 1.35 -22.02 -3.43
N ARG A 137 1.19 -21.36 -2.28
CA ARG A 137 1.41 -21.98 -0.96
C ARG A 137 0.46 -23.14 -0.70
N ASN A 138 -0.82 -22.97 -1.04
CA ASN A 138 -1.81 -24.03 -0.89
C ASN A 138 -1.45 -25.25 -1.75
N GLN A 139 -1.01 -25.03 -3.00
CA GLN A 139 -0.56 -26.11 -3.87
C GLN A 139 0.71 -26.80 -3.35
N LEU A 140 1.67 -26.05 -2.84
CA LEU A 140 2.88 -26.64 -2.24
C LEU A 140 2.54 -27.46 -1.00
N ASN A 141 1.65 -26.96 -0.14
CA ASN A 141 1.21 -27.69 1.05
C ASN A 141 0.47 -28.98 0.68
N SER A 142 -0.41 -28.95 -0.33
CA SER A 142 -1.12 -30.16 -0.79
C SER A 142 -0.18 -31.19 -1.41
N GLN A 143 0.84 -30.76 -2.17
CA GLN A 143 1.86 -31.67 -2.71
C GLN A 143 2.67 -32.33 -1.58
N ARG A 144 3.13 -31.55 -0.60
CA ARG A 144 3.86 -32.08 0.56
C ARG A 144 3.03 -33.04 1.40
N GLN A 145 1.74 -32.77 1.57
CA GLN A 145 0.84 -33.67 2.28
C GLN A 145 0.71 -35.00 1.54
N LEU A 146 0.51 -34.97 0.22
CA LEU A 146 0.40 -36.17 -0.61
C LEU A 146 1.70 -36.99 -0.61
N GLU A 147 2.85 -36.32 -0.67
CA GLU A 147 4.17 -36.97 -0.59
C GLU A 147 4.39 -37.63 0.77
N ALA A 148 4.00 -36.95 1.86
CA ALA A 148 4.08 -37.51 3.20
C ALA A 148 3.14 -38.72 3.37
N GLU A 149 1.92 -38.66 2.86
CA GLU A 149 0.96 -39.78 2.89
C GLU A 149 1.48 -40.99 2.11
N ARG A 150 2.02 -40.79 0.91
CA ARG A 150 2.63 -41.88 0.12
C ARG A 150 3.87 -42.47 0.80
N ALA A 151 4.69 -41.63 1.43
CA ALA A 151 5.85 -42.10 2.17
C ALA A 151 5.43 -42.97 3.37
N LEU A 152 4.39 -42.57 4.10
CA LEU A 152 3.82 -43.35 5.18
C LEU A 152 3.24 -44.68 4.69
N GLU A 153 2.43 -44.66 3.63
CA GLU A 153 1.85 -45.86 3.03
C GLU A 153 2.93 -46.85 2.57
N SER A 154 3.98 -46.36 1.91
CA SER A 154 5.12 -47.18 1.50
C SER A 154 5.83 -47.80 2.71
N THR A 155 6.00 -47.06 3.80
CA THR A 155 6.59 -47.61 5.03
C THR A 155 5.69 -48.63 5.72
N GLU A 156 4.36 -48.46 5.70
CA GLU A 156 3.40 -49.42 6.23
C GLU A 156 3.40 -50.72 5.42
N GLN A 157 3.44 -50.64 4.08
CA GLN A 157 3.55 -51.83 3.21
C GLN A 157 4.86 -52.61 3.43
N LEU A 158 5.98 -51.91 3.62
CA LEU A 158 7.27 -52.53 3.95
C LEU A 158 7.23 -53.20 5.33
N ALA A 159 6.50 -52.61 6.28
CA ALA A 159 6.31 -53.18 7.60
C ALA A 159 5.45 -54.46 7.57
N GLU A 160 4.38 -54.46 6.78
CA GLU A 160 3.47 -55.61 6.62
C GLU A 160 4.11 -56.79 5.87
N SER A 161 4.98 -56.51 4.90
CA SER A 161 5.66 -57.54 4.09
C SER A 161 6.85 -58.20 4.78
N SER A 162 7.33 -57.64 5.89
CA SER A 162 8.53 -58.13 6.59
C SER A 162 8.14 -58.77 7.93
N ALA A 163 8.28 -60.09 8.04
CA ALA A 163 7.83 -60.86 9.20
C ALA A 163 8.62 -60.61 10.50
N ASP A 164 9.83 -60.06 10.42
CA ASP A 164 10.75 -59.88 11.56
C ASP A 164 11.39 -58.47 11.58
N LEU A 165 10.57 -57.40 11.60
CA LEU A 165 11.12 -56.07 11.85
C LEU A 165 11.63 -55.93 13.29
N PRO A 166 12.85 -55.38 13.49
CA PRO A 166 13.32 -54.99 14.80
C PRO A 166 12.35 -54.02 15.49
N LYS A 167 12.11 -54.20 16.80
CA LYS A 167 11.17 -53.39 17.58
C LYS A 167 11.46 -51.88 17.51
N ASP A 168 12.74 -51.51 17.41
CA ASP A 168 13.16 -50.11 17.31
C ASP A 168 12.72 -49.46 15.99
N ILE A 169 12.70 -50.21 14.88
CA ILE A 169 12.22 -49.71 13.58
C ILE A 169 10.70 -49.53 13.60
N VAL A 170 9.97 -50.46 14.22
CA VAL A 170 8.51 -50.34 14.41
C VAL A 170 8.19 -49.11 15.28
N ALA A 171 8.95 -48.88 16.35
CA ALA A 171 8.82 -47.69 17.17
C ALA A 171 9.08 -46.41 16.35
N GLN A 172 10.09 -46.42 15.48
CA GLN A 172 10.41 -45.29 14.62
C GLN A 172 9.31 -44.97 13.61
N PHE A 173 8.62 -45.98 13.06
CA PHE A 173 7.44 -45.75 12.19
C PHE A 173 6.31 -45.05 12.93
N LYS A 174 6.04 -45.45 14.18
CA LYS A 174 5.05 -44.77 15.02
C LYS A 174 5.42 -43.30 15.25
N ILE A 175 6.68 -43.03 15.58
CA ILE A 175 7.20 -41.65 15.74
C ILE A 175 7.04 -40.85 14.44
N ASN A 176 7.40 -41.43 13.28
CA ASN A 176 7.25 -40.75 11.99
C ASN A 176 5.79 -40.43 11.67
N ARG A 177 4.85 -41.32 11.98
CA ARG A 177 3.41 -41.08 11.80
C ARG A 177 2.90 -39.95 12.68
N GLU A 178 3.30 -39.93 13.95
CA GLU A 178 2.97 -38.85 14.90
C GLU A 178 3.57 -37.51 14.45
N LEU A 179 4.81 -37.51 13.97
CA LEU A 179 5.47 -36.30 13.45
C LEU A 179 4.78 -35.77 12.19
N SER A 180 4.43 -36.64 11.23
CA SER A 180 3.67 -36.25 10.04
C SER A 180 2.31 -35.66 10.37
N ALA A 181 1.60 -36.25 11.35
CA ALA A 181 0.33 -35.70 11.84
C ALA A 181 0.52 -34.32 12.49
N ALA A 182 1.56 -34.14 13.31
CA ALA A 182 1.90 -32.87 13.93
C ALA A 182 2.27 -31.78 12.89
N LEU A 183 3.05 -32.14 11.86
CA LEU A 183 3.41 -31.24 10.77
C LEU A 183 2.18 -30.79 9.97
N ASN A 184 1.25 -31.70 9.67
CA ASN A 184 -0.01 -31.36 9.01
C ASN A 184 -0.85 -30.40 9.86
N GLN A 185 -0.95 -30.64 11.18
CA GLN A 185 -1.64 -29.73 12.08
C GLN A 185 -0.96 -28.35 12.12
N GLN A 186 0.37 -28.31 12.11
CA GLN A 186 1.13 -27.05 12.07
C GLN A 186 0.90 -26.28 10.77
N ALA A 187 0.86 -26.96 9.62
CA ALA A 187 0.55 -26.34 8.34
C ALA A 187 -0.85 -25.68 8.35
N GLN A 188 -1.86 -26.37 8.88
CA GLN A 188 -3.21 -25.81 9.03
C GLN A 188 -3.24 -24.56 9.94
N ARG A 189 -2.45 -24.57 11.03
CA ARG A 189 -2.31 -23.40 11.90
C ARG A 189 -1.64 -22.23 11.18
N MET A 190 -0.62 -22.48 10.37
CA MET A 190 0.00 -21.44 9.56
C MET A 190 -0.98 -20.80 8.57
N ASP A 191 -1.82 -21.59 7.92
CA ASP A 191 -2.84 -21.08 7.01
C ASP A 191 -3.88 -20.21 7.74
N LEU A 192 -4.26 -20.59 8.97
CA LEU A 192 -5.13 -19.77 9.81
C LEU A 192 -4.48 -18.43 10.18
N VAL A 193 -3.21 -18.44 10.62
CA VAL A 193 -2.48 -17.21 10.94
C VAL A 193 -2.35 -16.30 9.71
N ALA A 194 -2.05 -16.87 8.55
CA ALA A 194 -1.98 -16.11 7.30
C ALA A 194 -3.34 -15.54 6.87
N SER A 195 -4.44 -16.26 7.15
CA SER A 195 -5.81 -15.74 6.95
C SER A 195 -6.13 -14.58 7.89
N GLN A 196 -5.82 -14.73 9.18
CA GLN A 196 -6.00 -13.67 10.19
C GLN A 196 -5.19 -12.42 9.87
N GLN A 197 -3.93 -12.58 9.44
CA GLN A 197 -3.08 -11.46 9.05
C GLN A 197 -3.68 -10.69 7.87
N ARG A 198 -4.28 -11.38 6.88
CA ARG A 198 -4.97 -10.74 5.76
C ARG A 198 -6.25 -10.04 6.20
N GLN A 199 -7.02 -10.65 7.09
CA GLN A 199 -8.18 -9.99 7.68
C GLN A 199 -7.76 -8.70 8.40
N ALA A 200 -6.70 -8.75 9.21
CA ALA A 200 -6.17 -7.58 9.90
C ALA A 200 -5.65 -6.51 8.93
N ALA A 201 -4.96 -6.90 7.85
CA ALA A 201 -4.50 -5.97 6.82
C ALA A 201 -5.68 -5.29 6.10
N SER A 202 -6.71 -6.05 5.74
CA SER A 202 -7.95 -5.53 5.14
C SER A 202 -8.69 -4.58 6.08
N GLN A 203 -8.82 -4.94 7.35
CA GLN A 203 -9.40 -4.06 8.38
C GLN A 203 -8.58 -2.79 8.56
N THR A 204 -7.25 -2.88 8.56
CA THR A 204 -6.36 -1.70 8.63
C THR A 204 -6.60 -0.77 7.45
N LEU A 205 -6.78 -1.31 6.25
CA LEU A 205 -7.12 -0.52 5.06
C LEU A 205 -8.48 0.17 5.21
N GLN A 206 -9.51 -0.56 5.66
CA GLN A 206 -10.84 -0.01 5.93
C GLN A 206 -10.78 1.14 6.96
N VAL A 207 -10.02 0.96 8.04
CA VAL A 207 -9.81 2.01 9.05
C VAL A 207 -9.12 3.23 8.45
N ARG A 208 -8.09 3.04 7.60
CA ARG A 208 -7.41 4.15 6.91
C ARG A 208 -8.35 4.90 5.98
N GLN A 209 -9.19 4.20 5.22
CA GLN A 209 -10.18 4.81 4.33
C GLN A 209 -11.22 5.61 5.13
N ALA A 210 -11.72 5.04 6.23
CA ALA A 210 -12.63 5.73 7.14
C ALA A 210 -11.96 6.99 7.72
N LEU A 211 -10.72 6.91 8.21
CA LEU A 211 -9.98 8.07 8.73
C LEU A 211 -9.76 9.15 7.68
N ASN A 212 -9.44 8.79 6.43
CA ASN A 212 -9.33 9.75 5.33
C ASN A 212 -10.67 10.45 5.09
N THR A 213 -11.77 9.68 5.07
CA THR A 213 -13.12 10.24 4.88
C THR A 213 -13.51 11.18 6.03
N LEU A 214 -13.20 10.79 7.27
CA LEU A 214 -13.43 11.64 8.45
C LEU A 214 -12.60 12.93 8.39
N ARG A 215 -11.35 12.87 7.91
CA ARG A 215 -10.50 14.05 7.72
C ARG A 215 -11.03 14.97 6.63
N GLU A 216 -11.53 14.42 5.53
CA GLU A 216 -12.20 15.21 4.49
C GLU A 216 -13.47 15.87 5.03
N GLN A 217 -14.33 15.11 5.71
CA GLN A 217 -15.56 15.64 6.31
C GLN A 217 -15.28 16.69 7.40
N SER A 218 -14.20 16.54 8.18
CA SER A 218 -13.86 17.49 9.23
C SER A 218 -13.42 18.85 8.71
N GLN A 219 -12.88 18.93 7.49
CA GLN A 219 -12.61 20.21 6.82
C GLN A 219 -13.89 20.99 6.52
N TRP A 220 -15.05 20.31 6.44
CA TRP A 220 -16.36 20.93 6.20
C TRP A 220 -17.19 21.11 7.47
N LEU A 221 -16.74 20.63 8.64
CA LEU A 221 -17.49 20.76 9.90
C LEU A 221 -17.73 22.21 10.33
N GLY A 222 -16.96 23.17 9.83
CA GLY A 222 -17.26 24.60 10.00
C GLY A 222 -18.52 25.07 9.26
N SER A 223 -19.13 24.25 8.40
CA SER A 223 -20.22 24.64 7.49
C SER A 223 -21.59 23.94 7.71
N SER A 224 -21.69 22.83 8.46
CA SER A 224 -23.00 22.20 8.74
C SER A 224 -23.04 21.14 9.86
N ASN A 225 -24.12 21.14 10.65
CA ASN A 225 -24.42 20.16 11.72
C ASN A 225 -24.76 18.73 11.20
N LEU A 226 -25.26 18.59 9.97
CA LEU A 226 -25.62 17.30 9.36
C LEU A 226 -24.39 16.38 9.15
N LEU A 227 -23.19 16.96 8.99
CA LEU A 227 -21.95 16.21 8.89
C LEU A 227 -21.53 15.56 10.22
N GLY A 228 -21.96 16.11 11.37
CA GLY A 228 -21.68 15.54 12.69
C GLY A 228 -22.36 14.18 12.92
N GLU A 229 -23.55 13.95 12.36
CA GLU A 229 -24.23 12.64 12.40
C GLU A 229 -23.60 11.62 11.43
N ALA A 230 -23.17 12.06 10.25
CA ALA A 230 -22.45 11.22 9.29
C ALA A 230 -21.12 10.70 9.88
N LEU A 231 -20.40 11.56 10.61
CA LEU A 231 -19.18 11.19 11.34
C LEU A 231 -19.44 10.10 12.39
N ARG A 232 -20.48 10.24 13.23
CA ARG A 232 -20.85 9.20 14.22
C ARG A 232 -21.19 7.87 13.57
N ALA A 233 -21.93 7.90 12.45
CA ALA A 233 -22.30 6.69 11.73
C ALA A 233 -21.08 6.00 11.07
N GLN A 234 -20.07 6.76 10.61
CA GLN A 234 -18.82 6.20 10.09
C GLN A 234 -17.93 5.63 11.19
N VAL A 235 -17.82 6.30 12.35
CA VAL A 235 -17.08 5.77 13.51
C VAL A 235 -17.68 4.45 14.00
N ALA A 236 -19.02 4.32 13.99
CA ALA A 236 -19.71 3.08 14.33
C ALA A 236 -19.49 1.93 13.32
N ARG A 237 -18.97 2.21 12.12
CA ARG A 237 -18.65 1.22 11.08
C ARG A 237 -17.19 0.77 11.08
N LEU A 238 -16.36 1.31 11.97
CA LEU A 238 -14.98 0.85 12.12
C LEU A 238 -14.99 -0.63 12.58
N PRO A 239 -14.16 -1.49 11.98
CA PRO A 239 -14.01 -2.87 12.44
C PRO A 239 -13.57 -2.90 13.91
N GLU A 240 -14.14 -3.82 14.70
CA GLU A 240 -13.67 -4.06 16.06
C GLU A 240 -12.21 -4.53 16.05
N MET A 241 -11.42 -4.13 17.06
CA MET A 241 -10.03 -4.54 17.17
C MET A 241 -9.93 -6.08 17.12
N PRO A 242 -9.02 -6.64 16.29
CA PRO A 242 -8.79 -8.07 16.29
C PRO A 242 -8.36 -8.49 17.69
N LYS A 243 -9.13 -9.40 18.30
CA LYS A 243 -8.88 -9.91 19.65
C LYS A 243 -7.47 -10.53 19.65
N THR A 244 -6.57 -10.00 20.46
CA THR A 244 -5.28 -10.65 20.71
C THR A 244 -5.57 -11.99 21.37
N THR A 245 -5.37 -13.09 20.66
CA THR A 245 -5.30 -14.41 21.29
C THR A 245 -4.04 -14.42 22.14
N THR A 246 -4.20 -14.11 23.42
CA THR A 246 -3.22 -14.43 24.45
C THR A 246 -2.94 -15.92 24.39
N ALA A 247 -1.70 -16.27 24.06
CA ALA A 247 -1.16 -17.61 24.17
C ALA A 247 -1.03 -18.01 25.65
#